data_AF-A0A8T5RZQ8-F1
#
_entry.id   AF-A0A8T5RZQ8-F1
#
_cell.length_a   1.000
_cell.length_b   1.000
_cell.length_c   1.000
_cell.angle_alpha   90.00
_cell.angle_beta   90.00
_cell.angle_gamma   90.00
#
_symmetry.space_group_name_H-M   'P 1'
#
loop_
_entity.id
_entity.type
_entity.pdbx_description
1 polymer ?
#
loop_
_entity_poly.entity_id
_entity_poly.type
_entity_poly.pdbx_seq_one_letter_code
_entity_poly.pdbx_strand_id
1 'polypeptide(L)'
;MLKLKDHLPDELRTKYFDFESRDYSDDKFCNDLLDQLKLSYKNCNYFKEKLCKKFEFAIPDELTVEDLDKIPFIPTEAYKKSANRTLLLLKVPLDDITLFSCSSSTTGDPSIVPRSLEDFDQIQYNSIKVFTEFFDWKDLKVGSKRCLVFNFAPDRFFMSLMAKRTLKEFEYVDKTRYFTACMNKPWEYYGHEEYMVKFKLLKTIWAIISTFSVRGGFILDVSKMLKMVSKILKKGSWKDTEVSRIIFGGSPLLMNNMFEKRLLKENEFFDLDGKSFVGCGGGGWDGIKGEAKMDRVNKVKFIENYEKVFNIKPKNISDIYAFTEGPTLFGGHWSEKYQDFLLHCPDTSRIIVRDLENLEAVNNGEEGLLEVLTPYGVNGTINQAVLVDDIVDLISQTKCPECGYEGATFRIIGRLKNAQGKSCSSLIDWIY
;
A
#
# COMPACT_ATOMS: atom_id res chain seq x y z
N MET A 1 8.70 17.54 22.80
CA MET A 1 8.50 16.49 21.79
C MET A 1 7.56 17.07 20.74
N LEU A 2 8.03 17.31 19.51
CA LEU A 2 7.16 17.79 18.43
C LEU A 2 6.09 16.72 18.17
N LYS A 3 4.83 16.97 18.53
CA LYS A 3 3.73 16.06 18.24
C LYS A 3 3.32 16.24 16.78
N LEU A 4 3.28 15.15 16.01
CA LEU A 4 2.61 15.16 14.72
C LEU A 4 1.12 15.45 14.95
N LYS A 5 0.58 16.43 14.24
CA LYS A 5 -0.88 16.56 14.11
C LYS A 5 -1.32 15.47 13.14
N ASP A 6 -2.13 14.54 13.62
CA ASP A 6 -2.67 13.46 12.80
C ASP A 6 -3.88 13.91 11.98
N HIS A 7 -4.43 15.10 12.28
CA HIS A 7 -5.58 15.73 11.63
C HIS A 7 -6.87 14.90 11.69
N LEU A 8 -6.90 13.84 12.49
CA LEU A 8 -7.97 12.85 12.49
C LEU A 8 -8.71 12.85 13.82
N PRO A 9 -10.03 12.68 13.81
CA PRO A 9 -10.82 12.46 15.00
C PRO A 9 -10.28 11.29 15.83
N ASP A 10 -10.34 11.44 17.16
CA ASP A 10 -9.87 10.44 18.11
C ASP A 10 -10.66 9.12 18.02
N GLU A 11 -11.93 9.19 17.59
CA GLU A 11 -12.81 8.02 17.38
C GLU A 11 -12.30 7.05 16.29
N LEU A 12 -11.63 7.56 15.25
CA LEU A 12 -11.07 6.71 14.18
C LEU A 12 -9.92 5.82 14.65
N ARG A 13 -9.37 6.06 15.85
CA ARG A 13 -8.24 5.29 16.40
C ARG A 13 -8.63 3.85 16.71
N THR A 14 -9.89 3.63 17.09
CA THR A 14 -10.36 2.31 17.55
C THR A 14 -11.61 1.80 16.83
N LYS A 15 -12.15 2.57 15.89
CA LYS A 15 -13.42 2.30 15.19
C LYS A 15 -13.54 0.87 14.63
N TYR A 16 -12.46 0.30 14.10
CA TYR A 16 -12.46 -1.02 13.45
C TYR A 16 -11.96 -2.15 14.37
N PHE A 17 -11.89 -1.92 15.68
CA PHE A 17 -11.33 -2.88 16.65
C PHE A 17 -12.08 -4.19 16.70
N ASP A 18 -13.39 -4.13 16.56
CA ASP A 18 -14.27 -5.27 16.35
C ASP A 18 -14.75 -5.21 14.90
N PHE A 19 -13.85 -5.60 13.99
CA PHE A 19 -14.08 -5.48 12.55
C PHE A 19 -15.22 -6.41 12.11
N GLU A 20 -16.22 -5.82 11.46
CA GLU A 20 -17.25 -6.51 10.73
C GLU A 20 -17.22 -6.01 9.28
N SER A 21 -17.18 -6.96 8.33
CA SER A 21 -17.23 -6.63 6.92
C SER A 21 -18.62 -6.10 6.58
N ARG A 22 -18.67 -5.01 5.83
CA ARG A 22 -19.89 -4.50 5.21
C ARG A 22 -20.20 -5.32 3.97
N ASP A 23 -21.48 -5.39 3.61
CA ASP A 23 -21.92 -5.98 2.35
C ASP A 23 -21.68 -5.02 1.18
N TYR A 24 -21.09 -5.53 0.11
CA TYR A 24 -20.68 -4.82 -1.09
C TYR A 24 -21.05 -5.62 -2.34
N SER A 25 -22.33 -6.00 -2.44
CA SER A 25 -22.90 -6.63 -3.63
C SER A 25 -22.63 -5.83 -4.90
N ASP A 26 -22.68 -6.50 -6.06
CA ASP A 26 -22.48 -5.86 -7.37
C ASP A 26 -23.47 -4.70 -7.58
N ASP A 27 -24.76 -4.89 -7.27
CA ASP A 27 -25.77 -3.84 -7.38
C ASP A 27 -25.42 -2.63 -6.50
N LYS A 28 -24.99 -2.87 -5.25
CA LYS A 28 -24.61 -1.78 -4.35
C LYS A 28 -23.37 -1.06 -4.87
N PHE A 29 -22.36 -1.81 -5.32
CA PHE A 29 -21.13 -1.25 -5.88
C PHE A 29 -21.42 -0.35 -7.08
N CYS A 30 -22.24 -0.81 -8.04
CA CYS A 30 -22.55 -0.04 -9.24
C CYS A 30 -23.41 1.19 -8.94
N ASN A 31 -24.38 1.09 -8.02
CA ASN A 31 -25.15 2.25 -7.57
C ASN A 31 -24.26 3.32 -6.91
N ASP A 32 -23.42 2.91 -5.96
CA ASP A 32 -22.51 3.83 -5.27
C ASP A 32 -21.48 4.43 -6.27
N LEU A 33 -21.03 3.67 -7.26
CA LEU A 33 -20.14 4.17 -8.32
C LEU A 33 -20.82 5.16 -9.24
N LEU A 34 -22.07 4.92 -9.62
CA LEU A 34 -22.85 5.86 -10.39
C LEU A 34 -23.03 7.19 -9.65
N ASP A 35 -23.30 7.15 -8.34
CA ASP A 35 -23.38 8.35 -7.50
C ASP A 35 -22.04 9.10 -7.46
N GLN A 36 -20.93 8.38 -7.33
CA GLN A 36 -19.59 8.99 -7.38
C GLN A 36 -19.26 9.60 -8.74
N LEU A 37 -19.70 8.98 -9.84
CA LEU A 37 -19.53 9.53 -11.20
C LEU A 37 -20.36 10.79 -11.40
N LYS A 38 -21.61 10.82 -10.92
CA LYS A 38 -22.48 12.01 -10.91
C LYS A 38 -21.85 13.16 -10.12
N LEU A 39 -21.31 12.87 -8.93
CA LEU A 39 -20.60 13.85 -8.11
C LEU A 39 -19.33 14.36 -8.81
N SER A 40 -18.53 13.47 -9.39
CA SER A 40 -17.34 13.81 -10.17
C SER A 40 -17.67 14.73 -11.35
N TYR A 41 -18.72 14.41 -12.11
CA TYR A 41 -19.17 15.22 -13.24
C TYR A 41 -19.66 16.61 -12.82
N LYS A 42 -20.40 16.68 -11.71
CA LYS A 42 -20.95 17.94 -11.20
C LYS A 42 -19.87 18.86 -10.61
N ASN A 43 -18.92 18.30 -9.85
CA ASN A 43 -18.04 19.09 -8.99
C ASN A 43 -16.62 19.26 -9.53
N CYS A 44 -16.19 18.46 -10.53
CA CYS A 44 -14.83 18.52 -11.05
C CYS A 44 -14.80 18.83 -12.56
N ASN A 45 -14.40 20.06 -12.89
CA ASN A 45 -14.25 20.49 -14.29
C ASN A 45 -13.25 19.63 -15.07
N TYR A 46 -12.19 19.13 -14.43
CA TYR A 46 -11.24 18.24 -15.10
C TYR A 46 -11.91 16.93 -15.53
N PHE A 47 -12.70 16.31 -14.64
CA PHE A 47 -13.42 15.09 -14.98
C PHE A 47 -14.43 15.34 -16.11
N LYS A 48 -15.28 16.36 -15.96
CA LYS A 48 -16.32 16.71 -16.93
C LYS A 48 -15.76 17.10 -18.30
N GLU A 49 -14.84 18.07 -18.34
CA GLU A 49 -14.44 18.73 -19.58
C GLU A 49 -13.21 18.09 -20.23
N LYS A 50 -12.44 17.27 -19.51
CA LYS A 50 -11.27 16.56 -20.05
C LYS A 50 -11.50 15.05 -20.12
N LEU A 51 -11.78 14.38 -19.00
CA LEU A 51 -11.90 12.91 -18.98
C LEU A 51 -13.15 12.44 -19.72
N CYS A 52 -14.35 12.89 -19.35
CA CYS A 52 -15.59 12.45 -20.01
C CYS A 52 -15.57 12.73 -21.52
N LYS A 53 -15.09 13.91 -21.96
CA LYS A 53 -14.98 14.21 -23.39
C LYS A 53 -13.98 13.31 -24.12
N LYS A 54 -12.84 13.01 -23.49
CA LYS A 54 -11.80 12.16 -24.09
C LYS A 54 -12.28 10.73 -24.30
N PHE A 55 -13.07 10.21 -23.36
CA PHE A 55 -13.63 8.87 -23.43
C PHE A 55 -15.03 8.83 -24.08
N GLU A 56 -15.51 9.95 -24.63
CA GLU A 56 -16.87 10.09 -25.17
C GLU A 56 -17.96 9.59 -24.20
N PHE A 57 -17.72 9.78 -22.90
CA PHE A 57 -18.53 9.23 -21.84
C PHE A 57 -19.62 10.19 -21.39
N ALA A 58 -20.87 9.73 -21.44
CA ALA A 58 -22.01 10.36 -20.78
C ALA A 58 -22.34 9.61 -19.50
N ILE A 59 -22.77 10.34 -18.46
CA ILE A 59 -23.25 9.70 -17.23
C ILE A 59 -24.52 8.91 -17.56
N PRO A 60 -24.56 7.59 -17.34
CA PRO A 60 -25.74 6.79 -17.65
C PRO A 60 -26.81 6.96 -16.55
N ASP A 61 -28.04 6.54 -16.86
CA ASP A 61 -29.13 6.53 -15.87
C ASP A 61 -28.97 5.37 -14.87
N GLU A 62 -28.46 4.22 -15.34
CA GLU A 62 -28.17 3.00 -14.59
C GLU A 62 -26.76 2.50 -14.95
N LEU A 63 -26.12 1.77 -14.03
CA LEU A 63 -24.78 1.21 -14.22
C LEU A 63 -24.79 -0.24 -13.77
N THR A 64 -24.24 -1.15 -14.58
CA THR A 64 -24.03 -2.56 -14.20
C THR A 64 -22.56 -2.95 -14.26
N VAL A 65 -22.23 -4.20 -13.92
CA VAL A 65 -20.84 -4.68 -13.93
C VAL A 65 -20.28 -4.73 -15.36
N GLU A 66 -21.14 -4.95 -16.34
CA GLU A 66 -20.81 -5.00 -17.78
C GLU A 66 -20.46 -3.62 -18.37
N ASP A 67 -20.71 -2.53 -17.64
CA ASP A 67 -20.41 -1.17 -18.07
C ASP A 67 -19.10 -0.61 -17.50
N LEU A 68 -18.44 -1.34 -16.59
CA LEU A 68 -17.29 -0.83 -15.84
C LEU A 68 -16.11 -0.46 -16.74
N ASP A 69 -15.92 -1.17 -17.85
CA ASP A 69 -14.82 -0.94 -18.80
C ASP A 69 -14.96 0.35 -19.62
N LYS A 70 -16.16 0.91 -19.69
CA LYS A 70 -16.50 2.19 -20.35
C LYS A 70 -16.23 3.42 -19.47
N ILE A 71 -15.98 3.22 -18.18
CA ILE A 71 -15.81 4.33 -17.23
C ILE A 71 -14.49 5.06 -17.53
N PRO A 72 -14.47 6.41 -17.60
CA PRO A 72 -13.23 7.17 -17.80
C PRO A 72 -12.26 6.96 -16.65
N PHE A 73 -11.12 6.34 -16.95
CA PHE A 73 -10.03 6.19 -16.00
C PHE A 73 -9.05 7.36 -16.05
N ILE A 74 -8.33 7.56 -14.95
CA ILE A 74 -7.24 8.53 -14.83
C ILE A 74 -5.92 7.79 -14.58
N PRO A 75 -4.84 8.07 -15.35
CA PRO A 75 -3.56 7.43 -15.09
C PRO A 75 -2.92 7.97 -13.81
N THR A 76 -2.09 7.15 -13.17
CA THR A 76 -1.25 7.52 -12.01
C THR A 76 -0.45 8.81 -12.22
N GLU A 77 -0.03 9.09 -13.46
CA GLU A 77 0.76 10.28 -13.79
C GLU A 77 0.02 11.59 -13.61
N ALA A 78 -1.31 11.58 -13.61
CA ALA A 78 -2.09 12.78 -13.30
C ALA A 78 -1.90 13.26 -11.85
N TYR A 79 -1.47 12.39 -10.93
CA TYR A 79 -1.27 12.73 -9.52
C TYR A 79 0.15 13.14 -9.19
N LYS A 80 1.10 13.03 -10.13
CA LYS A 80 2.49 13.40 -9.90
C LYS A 80 2.62 14.89 -9.57
N LYS A 81 3.54 15.23 -8.67
CA LYS A 81 3.88 16.61 -8.31
C LYS A 81 4.19 17.41 -9.58
N SER A 82 4.98 16.84 -10.50
CA SER A 82 5.37 17.47 -11.77
C SER A 82 4.19 17.76 -12.70
N ALA A 83 3.12 16.96 -12.62
CA ALA A 83 1.92 17.19 -13.44
C ALA A 83 1.15 18.43 -12.99
N ASN A 84 1.33 18.87 -11.74
CA ASN A 84 0.68 20.05 -11.16
C ASN A 84 -0.86 20.05 -11.31
N ARG A 85 -1.49 18.86 -11.24
CA ARG A 85 -2.95 18.67 -11.39
C ARG A 85 -3.68 18.39 -10.09
N THR A 86 -2.98 18.13 -8.98
CA THR A 86 -3.57 17.72 -7.69
C THR A 86 -4.79 18.54 -7.28
N LEU A 87 -4.76 19.88 -7.40
CA LEU A 87 -5.88 20.75 -7.03
C LEU A 87 -6.99 20.81 -8.10
N LEU A 88 -6.68 20.50 -9.36
CA LEU A 88 -7.66 20.42 -10.45
C LEU A 88 -8.53 19.17 -10.37
N LEU A 89 -8.06 18.16 -9.64
CA LEU A 89 -8.75 16.88 -9.44
C LEU A 89 -9.69 16.87 -8.23
N LEU A 90 -9.88 18.00 -7.53
CA LEU A 90 -10.75 18.06 -6.36
C LEU A 90 -12.22 17.86 -6.75
N LYS A 91 -12.96 17.15 -5.89
CA LYS A 91 -14.43 16.99 -5.96
C LYS A 91 -15.16 17.78 -4.88
N VAL A 92 -14.42 18.28 -3.89
CA VAL A 92 -14.90 19.06 -2.75
C VAL A 92 -14.05 20.31 -2.58
N PRO A 93 -14.56 21.35 -1.90
CA PRO A 93 -13.75 22.49 -1.48
C PRO A 93 -12.45 22.05 -0.78
N LEU A 94 -11.37 22.79 -1.02
CA LEU A 94 -10.06 22.50 -0.44
C LEU A 94 -10.08 22.49 1.10
N ASP A 95 -10.95 23.30 1.72
CA ASP A 95 -11.08 23.35 3.19
C ASP A 95 -11.65 22.06 3.78
N ASP A 96 -12.34 21.24 2.99
CA ASP A 96 -12.86 19.93 3.37
C ASP A 96 -11.78 18.83 3.27
N ILE A 97 -10.62 19.15 2.69
CA ILE A 97 -9.48 18.23 2.62
C ILE A 97 -8.78 18.20 3.97
N THR A 98 -8.87 17.03 4.62
CA THR A 98 -8.28 16.76 5.93
C THR A 98 -6.77 16.67 5.85
N LEU A 99 -6.25 15.94 4.85
CA LEU A 99 -4.82 15.77 4.61
C LEU A 99 -4.52 15.44 3.15
N PHE A 100 -3.25 15.50 2.79
CA PHE A 100 -2.76 14.97 1.52
C PHE A 100 -1.96 13.70 1.78
N SER A 101 -2.23 12.63 1.04
CA SER A 101 -1.36 11.45 1.02
C SER A 101 -0.36 11.57 -0.12
N CYS A 102 0.89 11.17 0.10
CA CYS A 102 1.90 11.14 -0.96
C CYS A 102 2.65 9.81 -1.06
N SER A 103 3.23 9.57 -2.24
CA SER A 103 4.07 8.40 -2.48
C SER A 103 5.54 8.68 -2.11
N SER A 104 6.30 7.65 -1.80
CA SER A 104 7.70 7.76 -1.35
C SER A 104 8.70 7.96 -2.50
N SER A 105 8.29 8.49 -3.66
CA SER A 105 8.99 8.46 -4.96
C SER A 105 10.53 8.45 -4.93
N THR A 106 11.13 7.63 -5.79
CA THR A 106 12.58 7.43 -5.92
C THR A 106 13.22 8.38 -6.94
N THR A 107 12.41 8.98 -7.81
CA THR A 107 12.81 9.94 -8.85
C THR A 107 12.65 11.40 -8.41
N GLY A 108 12.15 11.64 -7.20
CA GLY A 108 11.85 12.99 -6.69
C GLY A 108 10.51 13.55 -7.15
N ASP A 109 9.71 12.76 -7.86
CA ASP A 109 8.38 13.15 -8.34
C ASP A 109 7.29 12.27 -7.70
N PRO A 110 6.85 12.59 -6.48
CA PRO A 110 5.83 11.83 -5.78
C PRO A 110 4.43 12.16 -6.30
N SER A 111 3.54 11.18 -6.17
CA SER A 111 2.11 11.40 -6.33
C SER A 111 1.59 12.13 -5.10
N ILE A 112 0.66 13.08 -5.27
CA ILE A 112 0.02 13.82 -4.18
C ILE A 112 -1.49 13.74 -4.38
N VAL A 113 -2.17 13.20 -3.38
CA VAL A 113 -3.59 12.84 -3.45
C VAL A 113 -4.33 13.50 -2.28
N PRO A 114 -5.31 14.39 -2.54
CA PRO A 114 -6.15 14.97 -1.50
C PRO A 114 -7.03 13.90 -0.86
N ARG A 115 -7.17 13.94 0.47
CA ARG A 115 -8.01 13.02 1.24
C ARG A 115 -8.94 13.80 2.17
N SER A 116 -10.24 13.62 1.97
CA SER A 116 -11.25 13.98 2.96
C SER A 116 -11.16 13.06 4.18
N LEU A 117 -11.93 13.37 5.22
CA LEU A 117 -12.01 12.52 6.42
C LEU A 117 -12.57 11.13 6.08
N GLU A 118 -13.59 11.08 5.23
CA GLU A 118 -14.21 9.83 4.77
C GLU A 118 -13.25 8.99 3.92
N ASP A 119 -12.42 9.63 3.09
CA ASP A 119 -11.38 8.91 2.33
C ASP A 119 -10.38 8.25 3.26
N PHE A 120 -9.97 8.96 4.30
CA PHE A 120 -9.05 8.41 5.27
C PHE A 120 -9.68 7.26 6.07
N ASP A 121 -10.94 7.42 6.50
CA ASP A 121 -11.70 6.38 7.19
C ASP A 121 -11.81 5.10 6.35
N GLN A 122 -12.08 5.24 5.04
CA GLN A 122 -12.14 4.10 4.13
C GLN A 122 -10.77 3.41 3.95
N ILE A 123 -9.67 4.17 3.91
CA ILE A 123 -8.31 3.58 3.90
C ILE A 123 -8.06 2.77 5.18
N GLN A 124 -8.52 3.23 6.35
CA GLN A 124 -8.42 2.45 7.59
C GLN A 124 -9.26 1.17 7.52
N TYR A 125 -10.50 1.27 7.03
CA TYR A 125 -11.36 0.10 6.82
C TYR A 125 -10.70 -0.93 5.90
N ASN A 126 -10.21 -0.50 4.73
CA ASN A 126 -9.54 -1.39 3.77
C ASN A 126 -8.27 -2.03 4.36
N SER A 127 -7.51 -1.29 5.17
CA SER A 127 -6.33 -1.82 5.87
C SER A 127 -6.72 -2.92 6.86
N ILE A 128 -7.72 -2.70 7.71
CA ILE A 128 -8.17 -3.71 8.66
C ILE A 128 -8.83 -4.90 7.97
N LYS A 129 -9.59 -4.69 6.88
CA LYS A 129 -10.17 -5.77 6.09
C LYS A 129 -9.07 -6.70 5.56
N VAL A 130 -8.05 -6.15 4.90
CA VAL A 130 -6.92 -6.95 4.38
C VAL A 130 -6.15 -7.63 5.52
N PHE A 131 -5.93 -6.95 6.65
CA PHE A 131 -5.32 -7.60 7.82
C PHE A 131 -6.19 -8.75 8.36
N THR A 132 -7.52 -8.60 8.31
CA THR A 132 -8.47 -9.64 8.73
C THR A 132 -8.45 -10.85 7.81
N GLU A 133 -8.38 -10.63 6.51
CA GLU A 133 -8.49 -11.69 5.50
C GLU A 133 -7.16 -12.42 5.26
N PHE A 134 -6.00 -11.76 5.44
CA PHE A 134 -4.69 -12.29 5.03
C PHE A 134 -3.65 -12.41 6.15
N PHE A 135 -3.96 -11.94 7.37
CA PHE A 135 -3.01 -11.87 8.49
C PHE A 135 -3.54 -12.50 9.80
N ASP A 136 -4.53 -13.38 9.71
CA ASP A 136 -5.15 -14.05 10.86
C ASP A 136 -5.47 -13.07 12.00
N TRP A 137 -6.12 -11.95 11.68
CA TRP A 137 -6.35 -10.85 12.62
C TRP A 137 -6.99 -11.25 13.96
N LYS A 138 -7.85 -12.28 13.94
CA LYS A 138 -8.47 -12.83 15.14
C LYS A 138 -7.43 -13.40 16.12
N ASP A 139 -6.34 -13.95 15.61
CA ASP A 139 -5.21 -14.45 16.40
C ASP A 139 -4.29 -13.33 16.92
N LEU A 140 -4.39 -12.13 16.35
CA LEU A 140 -3.64 -10.97 16.81
C LEU A 140 -4.28 -10.33 18.05
N LYS A 141 -5.62 -10.38 18.15
CA LYS A 141 -6.43 -9.80 19.24
C LYS A 141 -6.94 -10.88 20.21
N VAL A 142 -6.05 -11.44 21.04
CA VAL A 142 -6.39 -12.48 22.03
C VAL A 142 -6.53 -11.87 23.43
N GLY A 143 -7.74 -11.46 23.81
CA GLY A 143 -8.03 -10.89 25.13
C GLY A 143 -7.20 -9.63 25.42
N SER A 144 -6.42 -9.65 26.50
CA SER A 144 -5.50 -8.57 26.88
C SER A 144 -4.18 -8.59 26.12
N LYS A 145 -3.86 -9.68 25.39
CA LYS A 145 -2.62 -9.80 24.63
C LYS A 145 -2.59 -8.85 23.44
N ARG A 146 -1.40 -8.43 23.05
CA ARG A 146 -1.18 -7.52 21.90
C ARG A 146 -0.10 -8.10 21.00
N CYS A 147 -0.21 -7.89 19.69
CA CYS A 147 0.84 -8.32 18.77
C CYS A 147 2.07 -7.42 18.93
N LEU A 148 3.26 -7.96 18.67
CA LEU A 148 4.48 -7.18 18.48
C LEU A 148 4.78 -7.08 17.00
N VAL A 149 4.86 -5.86 16.47
CA VAL A 149 5.16 -5.61 15.05
C VAL A 149 6.56 -5.05 14.92
N PHE A 150 7.48 -5.80 14.31
CA PHE A 150 8.74 -5.27 13.80
C PHE A 150 8.47 -4.63 12.44
N ASN A 151 8.28 -3.31 12.41
CA ASN A 151 7.98 -2.59 11.19
C ASN A 151 9.27 -2.17 10.48
N PHE A 152 9.57 -2.78 9.34
CA PHE A 152 10.67 -2.47 8.43
C PHE A 152 10.36 -1.20 7.62
N ALA A 153 10.20 -0.12 8.35
CA ALA A 153 10.03 1.24 7.87
C ALA A 153 10.59 2.21 8.93
N PRO A 154 10.80 3.49 8.58
CA PRO A 154 10.99 4.54 9.57
C PRO A 154 9.70 4.88 10.30
N ASP A 155 9.80 5.46 11.49
CA ASP A 155 8.62 5.93 12.24
C ASP A 155 7.89 7.08 11.52
N ARG A 156 6.63 7.32 11.91
CA ARG A 156 5.77 8.32 11.26
C ARG A 156 6.30 9.74 11.34
N PHE A 157 6.98 10.10 12.44
CA PHE A 157 7.58 11.43 12.59
C PHE A 157 8.67 11.62 11.54
N PHE A 158 9.55 10.63 11.41
CA PHE A 158 10.60 10.65 10.42
C PHE A 158 10.04 10.60 8.98
N MET A 159 9.02 9.78 8.72
CA MET A 159 8.31 9.76 7.46
C MET A 159 7.70 11.12 7.09
N SER A 160 7.14 11.83 8.07
CA SER A 160 6.64 13.20 7.85
C SER A 160 7.76 14.17 7.49
N LEU A 161 8.92 14.11 8.17
CA LEU A 161 10.07 14.94 7.81
C LEU A 161 10.57 14.66 6.39
N MET A 162 10.63 13.38 5.99
CA MET A 162 10.99 13.01 4.62
C MET A 162 9.99 13.56 3.61
N ALA A 163 8.69 13.42 3.86
CA ALA A 163 7.65 13.98 3.00
C ALA A 163 7.81 15.50 2.86
N LYS A 164 8.07 16.22 3.97
CA LYS A 164 8.32 17.66 3.96
C LYS A 164 9.53 18.05 3.11
N ARG A 165 10.60 17.27 3.16
CA ARG A 165 11.80 17.50 2.34
C ARG A 165 11.49 17.33 0.85
N THR A 166 10.83 16.24 0.47
CA THR A 166 10.48 15.94 -0.93
C THR A 166 9.49 16.95 -1.51
N LEU A 167 8.60 17.49 -0.66
CA LEU A 167 7.50 18.37 -1.06
C LEU A 167 7.67 19.82 -0.60
N LYS A 168 8.91 20.30 -0.42
CA LYS A 168 9.21 21.62 0.17
C LYS A 168 8.45 22.80 -0.45
N GLU A 169 8.12 22.73 -1.74
CA GLU A 169 7.43 23.79 -2.51
C GLU A 169 5.91 23.60 -2.58
N PHE A 170 5.39 22.48 -2.07
CA PHE A 170 3.96 22.23 -2.06
C PHE A 170 3.33 23.02 -0.92
N GLU A 171 2.40 23.91 -1.24
CA GLU A 171 1.75 24.82 -0.30
C GLU A 171 1.19 24.11 0.95
N TYR A 172 0.65 22.90 0.78
CA TYR A 172 0.01 22.13 1.85
C TYR A 172 0.93 21.08 2.49
N VAL A 173 2.24 21.20 2.33
CA VAL A 173 3.25 20.22 2.78
C VAL A 173 3.12 19.82 4.26
N ASP A 174 2.69 20.73 5.13
CA ASP A 174 2.49 20.44 6.56
C ASP A 174 1.29 19.52 6.83
N LYS A 175 0.30 19.51 5.94
CA LYS A 175 -0.84 18.59 5.93
C LYS A 175 -0.55 17.29 5.16
N THR A 176 0.66 17.10 4.62
CA THR A 176 0.98 15.92 3.80
C THR A 176 1.62 14.78 4.59
N ARG A 177 1.20 13.53 4.36
CA ARG A 177 1.73 12.31 4.96
C ARG A 177 1.97 11.23 3.89
N TYR A 178 2.94 10.33 4.11
CA TYR A 178 3.06 9.17 3.21
C TYR A 178 1.83 8.29 3.29
N PHE A 179 1.41 7.72 2.16
CA PHE A 179 0.27 6.81 2.08
C PHE A 179 0.44 5.58 3.01
N THR A 180 1.66 5.02 3.09
CA THR A 180 1.97 3.93 4.03
C THR A 180 1.80 4.33 5.49
N ALA A 181 2.06 5.60 5.84
CA ALA A 181 1.83 6.12 7.19
C ALA A 181 0.33 6.33 7.49
N CYS A 182 -0.52 6.34 6.47
CA CYS A 182 -1.97 6.33 6.59
C CYS A 182 -2.45 4.89 6.82
N MET A 183 -2.03 3.95 5.97
CA MET A 183 -2.40 2.53 6.07
C MET A 183 -1.94 1.87 7.38
N ASN A 184 -0.74 2.18 7.87
CA ASN A 184 -0.17 1.53 9.07
C ASN A 184 -0.75 2.06 10.39
N LYS A 185 -1.54 3.15 10.35
CA LYS A 185 -2.06 3.79 11.56
C LYS A 185 -2.82 2.83 12.50
N PRO A 186 -3.57 1.81 12.04
CA PRO A 186 -4.20 0.87 12.96
C PRO A 186 -3.20 0.13 13.86
N TRP A 187 -2.03 -0.28 13.34
CA TRP A 187 -1.02 -1.03 14.12
C TRP A 187 -0.54 -0.28 15.37
N GLU A 188 -0.55 1.06 15.35
CA GLU A 188 -0.20 1.89 16.52
C GLU A 188 -1.15 1.71 17.70
N TYR A 189 -2.40 1.30 17.43
CA TYR A 189 -3.43 1.13 18.45
C TYR A 189 -3.64 -0.35 18.83
N TYR A 190 -3.48 -1.28 17.89
CA TYR A 190 -3.67 -2.73 18.15
C TYR A 190 -2.44 -3.42 18.71
N GLY A 191 -1.24 -2.98 18.32
CA GLY A 191 0.00 -3.68 18.60
C GLY A 191 1.04 -2.80 19.28
N HIS A 192 2.11 -3.46 19.73
CA HIS A 192 3.35 -2.75 20.00
C HIS A 192 4.13 -2.65 18.70
N GLU A 193 4.22 -1.45 18.14
CA GLU A 193 4.99 -1.22 16.91
C GLU A 193 6.44 -0.81 17.22
N GLU A 194 7.39 -1.60 16.74
CA GLU A 194 8.83 -1.31 16.80
C GLU A 194 9.35 -1.05 15.39
N TYR A 195 9.51 0.23 15.04
CA TYR A 195 10.11 0.65 13.78
C TYR A 195 11.59 0.28 13.71
N MET A 196 11.97 -0.51 12.71
CA MET A 196 13.31 -1.09 12.57
C MET A 196 14.34 -0.11 12.00
N VAL A 197 13.91 0.88 11.21
CA VAL A 197 14.80 1.90 10.66
C VAL A 197 15.02 2.99 11.71
N LYS A 198 16.22 3.06 12.27
CA LYS A 198 16.60 4.09 13.25
C LYS A 198 17.63 5.04 12.65
N PHE A 199 17.54 6.31 13.01
CA PHE A 199 18.55 7.32 12.70
C PHE A 199 19.66 7.32 13.76
N LYS A 200 20.92 7.17 13.37
CA LYS A 200 22.08 7.33 14.26
C LYS A 200 22.77 8.65 13.98
N LEU A 201 22.39 9.68 14.74
CA LEU A 201 22.91 11.05 14.67
C LEU A 201 24.46 11.09 14.64
N LEU A 202 25.11 10.43 15.60
CA LEU A 202 26.58 10.42 15.72
C LEU A 202 27.30 9.74 14.54
N LYS A 203 26.77 8.62 14.04
CA LYS A 203 27.34 7.94 12.86
C LYS A 203 27.13 8.74 11.59
N THR A 204 25.99 9.43 11.48
CA THR A 204 25.69 10.33 10.35
C THR A 204 26.65 11.52 10.35
N ILE A 205 26.87 12.15 11.51
CA ILE A 205 27.83 13.26 11.65
C ILE A 205 29.23 12.81 11.25
N TRP A 206 29.67 11.63 11.73
CA TRP A 206 30.99 11.11 11.40
C TRP A 206 31.14 10.78 9.91
N ALA A 207 30.11 10.19 9.28
CA ALA A 207 30.10 9.91 7.85
C ALA A 207 30.10 11.19 6.98
N ILE A 208 29.42 12.25 7.42
CA ILE A 208 29.42 13.55 6.74
C ILE A 208 30.83 14.18 6.82
N ILE A 209 31.46 14.14 7.99
CA ILE A 209 32.83 14.66 8.19
C ILE A 209 33.84 13.87 7.35
N SER A 210 33.68 12.55 7.24
CA SER A 210 34.65 11.68 6.56
C SER A 210 34.45 11.57 5.04
N THR A 211 33.23 11.78 4.54
CA THR A 211 32.92 11.56 3.10
C THR A 211 32.45 12.82 2.37
N PHE A 212 32.26 13.95 3.06
CA PHE A 212 31.62 15.16 2.53
C PHE A 212 30.28 14.90 1.80
N SER A 213 29.66 13.75 2.06
CA SER A 213 28.40 13.33 1.47
C SER A 213 27.39 13.06 2.56
N VAL A 214 26.13 13.47 2.35
CA VAL A 214 25.01 13.11 3.23
C VAL A 214 24.53 11.70 2.86
N ARG A 215 25.42 10.69 2.86
CA ARG A 215 25.00 9.29 2.74
C ARG A 215 24.57 8.81 4.13
N GLY A 216 23.26 8.62 4.27
CA GLY A 216 22.52 8.65 5.53
C GLY A 216 22.92 7.59 6.58
N GLY A 217 23.00 8.02 7.84
CA GLY A 217 23.23 7.12 8.98
C GLY A 217 21.95 6.46 9.48
N PHE A 218 21.21 5.82 8.57
CA PHE A 218 20.13 4.91 8.92
C PHE A 218 20.69 3.52 9.17
N ILE A 219 20.19 2.85 10.20
CA ILE A 219 20.51 1.46 10.47
C ILE A 219 19.24 0.66 10.73
N LEU A 220 19.27 -0.63 10.38
CA LEU A 220 18.29 -1.60 10.86
C LEU A 220 18.75 -2.11 12.22
N ASP A 221 17.97 -1.89 13.28
CA ASP A 221 18.31 -2.32 14.63
C ASP A 221 17.98 -3.80 14.89
N VAL A 222 18.57 -4.69 14.08
CA VAL A 222 18.34 -6.14 14.16
C VAL A 222 18.77 -6.71 15.51
N SER A 223 19.75 -6.10 16.20
CA SER A 223 20.19 -6.55 17.53
C SER A 223 19.08 -6.41 18.55
N LYS A 224 18.39 -5.27 18.55
CA LYS A 224 17.25 -5.05 19.44
C LYS A 224 16.11 -6.02 19.12
N MET A 225 15.84 -6.25 17.84
CA MET A 225 14.84 -7.23 17.39
C MET A 225 15.14 -8.65 17.91
N LEU A 226 16.36 -9.17 17.70
CA LEU A 226 16.73 -10.50 18.17
C LEU A 226 16.64 -10.62 19.71
N LYS A 227 17.03 -9.56 20.44
CA LYS A 227 16.86 -9.49 21.89
C LYS A 227 15.38 -9.52 22.30
N MET A 228 14.52 -8.84 21.56
CA MET A 228 13.07 -8.84 21.78
C MET A 228 12.48 -10.23 21.54
N VAL A 229 12.78 -10.85 20.39
CA VAL A 229 12.38 -12.22 20.05
C VAL A 229 12.81 -13.20 21.14
N SER A 230 14.09 -13.16 21.53
CA SER A 230 14.64 -14.04 22.58
C SER A 230 13.91 -13.91 23.92
N LYS A 231 13.50 -12.70 24.31
CA LYS A 231 12.75 -12.50 25.56
C LYS A 231 11.33 -13.02 25.46
N ILE A 232 10.67 -12.81 24.32
CA ILE A 232 9.28 -13.24 24.09
C ILE A 232 9.21 -14.75 24.07
N LEU A 233 10.14 -15.43 23.40
CA LEU A 233 10.20 -16.90 23.42
C LEU A 233 10.40 -17.47 24.83
N LYS A 234 11.11 -16.75 25.72
CA LYS A 234 11.36 -17.17 27.11
C LYS A 234 10.22 -16.86 28.07
N LYS A 235 9.51 -15.74 27.88
CA LYS A 235 8.56 -15.19 28.86
C LYS A 235 7.12 -15.04 28.37
N GLY A 236 6.87 -15.15 27.07
CA GLY A 236 5.58 -14.84 26.44
C GLY A 236 5.22 -13.35 26.43
N SER A 237 6.11 -12.47 26.91
CA SER A 237 5.83 -11.04 27.09
C SER A 237 7.01 -10.16 26.71
N TRP A 238 6.71 -8.90 26.39
CA TRP A 238 7.68 -7.84 26.21
C TRP A 238 7.27 -6.63 27.03
N LYS A 239 8.15 -6.17 27.94
CA LYS A 239 7.80 -5.24 29.03
C LYS A 239 6.64 -5.82 29.84
N ASP A 240 5.58 -5.05 30.05
CA ASP A 240 4.41 -5.43 30.85
C ASP A 240 3.24 -5.92 29.98
N THR A 241 3.51 -6.31 28.72
CA THR A 241 2.48 -6.74 27.76
C THR A 241 2.75 -8.16 27.30
N GLU A 242 1.77 -9.04 27.48
CA GLU A 242 1.77 -10.38 26.88
C GLU A 242 1.62 -10.28 25.35
N VAL A 243 2.45 -11.05 24.64
CA VAL A 243 2.51 -11.02 23.19
C VAL A 243 1.62 -12.12 22.62
N SER A 244 0.67 -11.77 21.75
CA SER A 244 -0.17 -12.73 21.02
C SER A 244 0.60 -13.38 19.87
N ARG A 245 1.14 -12.55 18.98
CA ARG A 245 1.96 -12.93 17.82
C ARG A 245 3.11 -11.94 17.61
N ILE A 246 4.17 -12.41 16.97
CA ILE A 246 5.23 -11.57 16.39
C ILE A 246 4.88 -11.32 14.92
N ILE A 247 5.04 -10.09 14.44
CA ILE A 247 4.80 -9.73 13.05
C ILE A 247 6.04 -9.08 12.48
N PHE A 248 6.55 -9.59 11.36
CA PHE A 248 7.53 -8.88 10.54
C PHE A 248 6.76 -8.11 9.47
N GLY A 249 6.62 -6.80 9.63
CA GLY A 249 5.78 -5.95 8.79
C GLY A 249 6.59 -4.94 7.96
N GLY A 250 6.13 -4.56 6.77
CA GLY A 250 6.73 -3.46 5.99
C GLY A 250 7.57 -3.91 4.80
N SER A 251 8.67 -3.18 4.51
CA SER A 251 9.34 -3.32 3.22
C SER A 251 10.11 -4.66 3.07
N PRO A 252 9.78 -5.50 2.07
CA PRO A 252 10.52 -6.73 1.78
C PRO A 252 12.00 -6.47 1.45
N LEU A 253 12.33 -5.31 0.89
CA LEU A 253 13.72 -4.91 0.61
C LEU A 253 14.57 -4.85 1.88
N LEU A 254 14.03 -4.20 2.91
CA LEU A 254 14.72 -4.03 4.19
C LEU A 254 14.75 -5.34 5.00
N MET A 255 13.68 -6.13 4.92
CA MET A 255 13.63 -7.48 5.48
C MET A 255 14.67 -8.40 4.82
N ASN A 256 14.78 -8.39 3.48
CA ASN A 256 15.77 -9.19 2.77
C ASN A 256 17.20 -8.80 3.17
N ASN A 257 17.48 -7.50 3.28
CA ASN A 257 18.78 -6.98 3.71
C ASN A 257 19.16 -7.45 5.14
N MET A 258 18.19 -7.65 6.04
CA MET A 258 18.45 -8.23 7.37
C MET A 258 18.98 -9.66 7.27
N PHE A 259 18.40 -10.51 6.42
CA PHE A 259 18.88 -11.88 6.24
C PHE A 259 20.30 -11.91 5.68
N GLU A 260 20.52 -11.22 4.55
CA GLU A 260 21.76 -11.30 3.79
C GLU A 260 22.95 -10.65 4.51
N LYS A 261 22.73 -9.51 5.18
CA LYS A 261 23.81 -8.78 5.84
C LYS A 261 24.06 -9.27 7.25
N ARG A 262 23.13 -10.03 7.84
CA ARG A 262 23.20 -10.38 9.25
C ARG A 262 22.83 -11.81 9.57
N LEU A 263 21.55 -12.18 9.55
CA LEU A 263 21.08 -13.42 10.19
C LEU A 263 21.75 -14.67 9.62
N LEU A 264 21.91 -14.74 8.30
CA LEU A 264 22.57 -15.87 7.63
C LEU A 264 24.09 -15.88 7.84
N LYS A 265 24.73 -14.71 8.02
CA LYS A 265 26.18 -14.61 8.26
C LYS A 265 26.54 -14.95 9.70
N GLU A 266 25.71 -14.52 10.63
CA GLU A 266 25.88 -14.71 12.06
C GLU A 266 25.33 -16.07 12.55
N ASN A 267 24.72 -16.87 11.67
CA ASN A 267 24.06 -18.15 11.99
C ASN A 267 23.04 -18.00 13.13
N GLU A 268 22.23 -16.93 13.06
CA GLU A 268 21.16 -16.66 14.00
C GLU A 268 19.88 -17.37 13.55
N PHE A 269 19.32 -18.24 14.40
CA PHE A 269 18.15 -19.06 14.10
C PHE A 269 17.17 -19.05 15.28
N PHE A 270 15.88 -18.90 15.00
CA PHE A 270 14.81 -18.88 15.99
C PHE A 270 13.64 -19.74 15.50
N ASP A 271 12.99 -20.46 16.40
CA ASP A 271 11.76 -21.18 16.05
C ASP A 271 10.52 -20.33 16.39
N LEU A 272 9.94 -19.73 15.36
CA LEU A 272 8.73 -18.90 15.45
C LEU A 272 7.51 -19.57 14.82
N ASP A 273 7.56 -20.89 14.58
CA ASP A 273 6.41 -21.61 14.04
C ASP A 273 5.21 -21.50 14.99
N GLY A 274 4.05 -21.27 14.39
CA GLY A 274 2.79 -20.99 15.07
C GLY A 274 2.81 -19.76 16.00
N LYS A 275 3.83 -18.88 15.93
CA LYS A 275 3.97 -17.68 16.78
C LYS A 275 4.13 -16.40 15.99
N SER A 276 4.41 -16.49 14.70
CA SER A 276 4.73 -15.33 13.87
C SER A 276 4.04 -15.33 12.51
N PHE A 277 3.76 -14.13 12.04
CA PHE A 277 3.33 -13.82 10.68
C PHE A 277 4.30 -12.85 10.01
N VAL A 278 4.33 -12.84 8.69
CA VAL A 278 5.10 -11.89 7.89
C VAL A 278 4.14 -11.16 6.96
N GLY A 279 4.15 -9.83 7.05
CA GLY A 279 3.38 -8.95 6.19
C GLY A 279 4.27 -8.03 5.41
N CYS A 280 4.49 -8.43 4.16
CA CYS A 280 5.11 -7.57 3.18
C CYS A 280 4.14 -6.44 2.80
N GLY A 281 4.68 -5.25 2.59
CA GLY A 281 3.89 -4.10 2.21
C GLY A 281 4.74 -2.89 1.86
N GLY A 282 4.16 -1.99 1.08
CA GLY A 282 4.86 -0.80 0.61
C GLY A 282 5.92 -1.05 -0.47
N GLY A 283 6.04 -2.26 -1.00
CA GLY A 283 6.90 -2.59 -2.14
C GLY A 283 8.41 -2.59 -1.85
N GLY A 284 9.21 -2.54 -2.92
CA GLY A 284 10.68 -2.71 -2.88
C GLY A 284 11.16 -4.07 -3.39
N TRP A 285 10.26 -4.90 -3.92
CA TRP A 285 10.60 -6.17 -4.58
C TRP A 285 11.60 -6.01 -5.72
N ASP A 286 11.54 -4.89 -6.45
CA ASP A 286 12.42 -4.52 -7.55
C ASP A 286 13.82 -4.00 -7.10
N GLY A 287 14.08 -3.94 -5.80
CA GLY A 287 15.33 -3.43 -5.24
C GLY A 287 15.31 -1.93 -4.92
N ILE A 288 14.19 -1.25 -5.20
CA ILE A 288 14.10 0.20 -5.09
C ILE A 288 12.94 0.60 -4.17
N LYS A 289 13.25 1.32 -3.07
CA LYS A 289 12.23 1.87 -2.16
C LYS A 289 12.65 3.23 -1.62
N GLY A 290 12.01 4.29 -2.10
CA GLY A 290 12.39 5.66 -1.76
C GLY A 290 13.85 5.93 -2.10
N GLU A 291 14.66 6.25 -1.09
CA GLU A 291 16.10 6.50 -1.27
C GLU A 291 16.94 5.22 -1.16
N ALA A 292 16.35 4.10 -0.73
CA ALA A 292 17.03 2.82 -0.65
C ALA A 292 17.10 2.16 -2.02
N LYS A 293 18.31 1.83 -2.46
CA LYS A 293 18.60 1.05 -3.67
C LYS A 293 19.50 -0.12 -3.28
N MET A 294 19.01 -1.34 -3.48
CA MET A 294 19.73 -2.58 -3.24
C MET A 294 19.39 -3.57 -4.37
N ASP A 295 19.90 -4.79 -4.28
CA ASP A 295 19.58 -5.84 -5.26
C ASP A 295 18.09 -6.20 -5.21
N ARG A 296 17.55 -6.62 -6.36
CA ARG A 296 16.18 -7.12 -6.48
C ARG A 296 15.96 -8.26 -5.50
N VAL A 297 14.84 -8.25 -4.79
CA VAL A 297 14.49 -9.32 -3.85
C VAL A 297 13.97 -10.52 -4.65
N ASN A 298 14.64 -11.66 -4.53
CA ASN A 298 14.14 -12.92 -5.03
C ASN A 298 13.08 -13.45 -4.05
N LYS A 299 11.81 -13.52 -4.48
CA LYS A 299 10.68 -13.90 -3.62
C LYS A 299 10.81 -15.34 -3.08
N VAL A 300 11.24 -16.30 -3.91
CA VAL A 300 11.47 -17.69 -3.47
C VAL A 300 12.50 -17.75 -2.34
N LYS A 301 13.66 -17.15 -2.56
CA LYS A 301 14.73 -17.09 -1.54
C LYS A 301 14.27 -16.34 -0.28
N PHE A 302 13.43 -15.32 -0.42
CA PHE A 302 12.84 -14.59 0.70
C PHE A 302 11.97 -15.51 1.56
N ILE A 303 11.09 -16.30 0.94
CA ILE A 303 10.26 -17.32 1.61
C ILE A 303 11.14 -18.36 2.29
N GLU A 304 12.11 -18.94 1.56
CA GLU A 304 13.06 -19.93 2.09
C GLU A 304 13.87 -19.40 3.28
N ASN A 305 14.28 -18.13 3.24
CA ASN A 305 15.02 -17.51 4.33
C ASN A 305 14.16 -17.38 5.59
N TYR A 306 12.89 -17.00 5.47
CA TYR A 306 11.97 -16.96 6.62
C TYR A 306 11.74 -18.35 7.20
N GLU A 307 11.56 -19.36 6.35
CA GLU A 307 11.42 -20.74 6.83
C GLU A 307 12.72 -21.23 7.49
N LYS A 308 13.87 -21.00 6.88
CA LYS A 308 15.17 -21.45 7.41
C LYS A 308 15.55 -20.77 8.72
N VAL A 309 15.39 -19.45 8.79
CA VAL A 309 15.89 -18.62 9.91
C VAL A 309 14.89 -18.55 11.06
N PHE A 310 13.60 -18.48 10.74
CA PHE A 310 12.54 -18.26 11.72
C PHE A 310 11.57 -19.43 11.85
N ASN A 311 11.71 -20.50 11.06
CA ASN A 311 10.72 -21.59 10.96
C ASN A 311 9.30 -21.09 10.66
N ILE A 312 9.17 -19.98 9.92
CA ILE A 312 7.87 -19.44 9.50
C ILE A 312 7.51 -20.07 8.16
N LYS A 313 6.40 -20.81 8.12
CA LYS A 313 5.94 -21.49 6.91
C LYS A 313 5.39 -20.50 5.87
N PRO A 314 5.49 -20.81 4.56
CA PRO A 314 5.03 -19.91 3.49
C PRO A 314 3.58 -19.44 3.65
N LYS A 315 2.69 -20.29 4.17
CA LYS A 315 1.28 -19.94 4.46
C LYS A 315 1.09 -18.79 5.47
N ASN A 316 2.11 -18.46 6.25
CA ASN A 316 2.10 -17.37 7.23
C ASN A 316 2.83 -16.12 6.70
N ILE A 317 3.15 -16.09 5.41
CA ILE A 317 3.79 -14.99 4.72
C ILE A 317 2.83 -14.47 3.65
N SER A 318 2.41 -13.22 3.82
CA SER A 318 1.44 -12.54 2.95
C SER A 318 2.04 -11.22 2.46
N ASP A 319 1.60 -10.76 1.29
CA ASP A 319 1.94 -9.44 0.75
C ASP A 319 0.71 -8.53 0.68
N ILE A 320 0.94 -7.23 0.65
CA ILE A 320 -0.07 -6.21 0.44
C ILE A 320 0.38 -5.29 -0.68
N TYR A 321 -0.37 -5.35 -1.78
CA TYR A 321 -0.23 -4.38 -2.85
C TYR A 321 -1.21 -3.22 -2.65
N ALA A 322 -0.71 -2.00 -2.78
CA ALA A 322 -1.49 -0.78 -2.73
C ALA A 322 -0.74 0.33 -3.46
N PHE A 323 -1.47 1.32 -3.93
CA PHE A 323 -0.94 2.46 -4.67
C PHE A 323 -1.53 3.75 -4.09
N THR A 324 -0.77 4.84 -4.16
CA THR A 324 -1.11 6.08 -3.42
C THR A 324 -2.35 6.78 -3.96
N GLU A 325 -2.62 6.59 -5.24
CA GLU A 325 -3.67 7.23 -6.03
C GLU A 325 -5.06 6.71 -5.67
N GLY A 326 -5.17 5.42 -5.30
CA GLY A 326 -6.41 4.79 -4.87
C GLY A 326 -6.47 4.55 -3.36
N PRO A 327 -7.63 4.14 -2.82
CA PRO A 327 -7.78 3.69 -1.44
C PRO A 327 -7.72 2.16 -1.30
N THR A 328 -7.71 1.42 -2.42
CA THR A 328 -7.76 -0.05 -2.46
C THR A 328 -6.45 -0.68 -1.99
N LEU A 329 -6.59 -1.73 -1.19
CA LEU A 329 -5.50 -2.61 -0.78
C LEU A 329 -5.83 -4.03 -1.22
N PHE A 330 -4.86 -4.71 -1.82
CA PHE A 330 -4.97 -6.08 -2.27
C PHE A 330 -4.11 -6.96 -1.36
N GLY A 331 -4.74 -7.89 -0.65
CA GLY A 331 -4.02 -8.89 0.12
C GLY A 331 -3.61 -10.06 -0.76
N GLY A 332 -2.43 -10.62 -0.51
CA GLY A 332 -1.95 -11.75 -1.29
C GLY A 332 -1.30 -12.84 -0.48
N HIS A 333 -1.58 -14.08 -0.87
CA HIS A 333 -0.94 -15.27 -0.32
C HIS A 333 0.17 -15.76 -1.27
N TRP A 334 1.16 -16.44 -0.72
CA TRP A 334 2.18 -17.12 -1.51
C TRP A 334 1.57 -18.27 -2.34
N SER A 335 1.98 -18.39 -3.60
CA SER A 335 1.66 -19.54 -4.47
C SER A 335 2.93 -20.29 -4.85
N GLU A 336 2.96 -21.58 -4.52
CA GLU A 336 4.02 -22.48 -4.97
C GLU A 336 3.99 -22.74 -6.48
N LYS A 337 2.81 -22.67 -7.11
CA LYS A 337 2.68 -22.86 -8.55
C LYS A 337 3.32 -21.72 -9.32
N TYR A 338 3.03 -20.48 -8.91
CA TYR A 338 3.51 -19.29 -9.59
C TYR A 338 4.86 -18.78 -9.06
N GLN A 339 5.31 -19.28 -7.90
CA GLN A 339 6.49 -18.81 -7.17
C GLN A 339 6.42 -17.29 -6.94
N ASP A 340 5.21 -16.80 -6.66
CA ASP A 340 4.88 -15.40 -6.43
C ASP A 340 3.64 -15.29 -5.52
N PHE A 341 3.35 -14.09 -5.04
CA PHE A 341 2.12 -13.76 -4.34
C PHE A 341 0.97 -13.56 -5.33
N LEU A 342 -0.14 -14.24 -5.09
CA LEU A 342 -1.41 -13.97 -5.76
C LEU A 342 -2.18 -12.93 -4.96
N LEU A 343 -2.49 -11.80 -5.58
CA LEU A 343 -3.17 -10.65 -4.99
C LEU A 343 -4.66 -10.72 -5.30
N HIS A 344 -5.50 -10.38 -4.32
CA HIS A 344 -6.96 -10.51 -4.41
C HIS A 344 -7.65 -9.16 -4.35
N CYS A 345 -8.54 -8.92 -5.31
CA CYS A 345 -9.39 -7.74 -5.38
C CYS A 345 -10.52 -7.85 -4.34
N PRO A 346 -10.58 -6.95 -3.34
CA PRO A 346 -11.65 -6.99 -2.35
C PRO A 346 -12.99 -6.57 -2.95
N ASP A 347 -14.08 -6.97 -2.30
CA ASP A 347 -15.46 -6.58 -2.62
C ASP A 347 -15.70 -5.05 -2.73
N THR A 348 -14.86 -4.23 -2.07
CA THR A 348 -14.85 -2.76 -2.16
C THR A 348 -14.28 -2.24 -3.48
N SER A 349 -13.78 -3.08 -4.36
CA SER A 349 -13.14 -2.67 -5.61
C SER A 349 -13.43 -3.65 -6.75
N ARG A 350 -13.23 -3.19 -7.99
CA ARG A 350 -13.18 -4.03 -9.18
C ARG A 350 -11.88 -3.73 -9.91
N ILE A 351 -11.39 -4.69 -10.69
CA ILE A 351 -10.23 -4.47 -11.55
C ILE A 351 -10.57 -4.79 -12.99
N ILE A 352 -9.87 -4.12 -13.88
CA ILE A 352 -9.83 -4.44 -15.30
C ILE A 352 -8.35 -4.56 -15.65
N VAL A 353 -7.98 -5.62 -16.35
CA VAL A 353 -6.64 -5.73 -16.91
C VAL A 353 -6.76 -5.32 -18.38
N ARG A 354 -6.00 -4.30 -18.78
CA ARG A 354 -6.08 -3.69 -20.11
C ARG A 354 -4.88 -4.04 -20.95
N ASP A 355 -5.12 -4.39 -22.21
CA ASP A 355 -4.06 -4.65 -23.17
C ASP A 355 -3.11 -3.46 -23.31
N LEU A 356 -1.82 -3.74 -23.54
CA LEU A 356 -0.76 -2.72 -23.54
C LEU A 356 -0.77 -1.83 -24.79
N GLU A 357 -1.43 -2.25 -25.86
CA GLU A 357 -1.47 -1.56 -27.15
C GLU A 357 -2.79 -0.82 -27.36
N ASN A 358 -3.92 -1.50 -27.15
CA ASN A 358 -5.24 -0.95 -27.47
C ASN A 358 -6.10 -0.57 -26.25
N LEU A 359 -5.64 -0.90 -25.03
CA LEU A 359 -6.33 -0.64 -23.75
C LEU A 359 -7.71 -1.32 -23.62
N GLU A 360 -8.05 -2.28 -24.47
CA GLU A 360 -9.23 -3.14 -24.31
C GLU A 360 -9.05 -4.09 -23.13
N ALA A 361 -10.16 -4.52 -22.51
CA ALA A 361 -10.11 -5.46 -21.40
C ALA A 361 -9.66 -6.85 -21.87
N VAL A 362 -8.77 -7.48 -21.12
CA VAL A 362 -8.26 -8.83 -21.40
C VAL A 362 -8.97 -9.90 -20.55
N ASN A 363 -8.85 -11.16 -20.98
CA ASN A 363 -9.45 -12.33 -20.35
C ASN A 363 -8.53 -12.98 -19.31
N ASN A 364 -9.04 -13.99 -18.61
CA ASN A 364 -8.24 -14.80 -17.70
C ASN A 364 -7.04 -15.46 -18.41
N GLY A 365 -5.88 -15.39 -17.78
CA GLY A 365 -4.60 -15.90 -18.28
C GLY A 365 -3.85 -14.92 -19.18
N GLU A 366 -4.38 -13.72 -19.39
CA GLU A 366 -3.75 -12.67 -20.20
C GLU A 366 -3.08 -11.61 -19.31
N GLU A 367 -2.08 -10.94 -19.88
CA GLU A 367 -1.28 -9.92 -19.22
C GLU A 367 -1.68 -8.52 -19.70
N GLY A 368 -1.62 -7.53 -18.83
CA GLY A 368 -1.93 -6.14 -19.20
C GLY A 368 -1.71 -5.14 -18.07
N LEU A 369 -2.08 -3.88 -18.31
CA LEU A 369 -2.08 -2.83 -17.29
C LEU A 369 -3.26 -3.02 -16.33
N LEU A 370 -2.98 -2.86 -15.04
CA LEU A 370 -4.02 -2.88 -14.03
C LEU A 370 -4.78 -1.55 -14.01
N GLU A 371 -6.09 -1.60 -14.17
CA GLU A 371 -7.03 -0.56 -13.78
C GLU A 371 -7.77 -1.00 -12.52
N VAL A 372 -7.96 -0.07 -11.58
CA VAL A 372 -8.70 -0.30 -10.34
C VAL A 372 -9.86 0.68 -10.24
N LEU A 373 -11.06 0.15 -10.02
CA LEU A 373 -12.29 0.91 -9.84
C LEU A 373 -12.81 0.77 -8.40
N THR A 374 -13.22 1.86 -7.80
CA THR A 374 -13.90 1.86 -6.50
C THR A 374 -14.72 3.13 -6.27
N PRO A 375 -15.94 3.02 -5.72
CA PRO A 375 -16.71 4.18 -5.28
C PRO A 375 -16.38 4.61 -3.84
N TYR A 376 -15.53 3.86 -3.13
CA TYR A 376 -15.31 4.06 -1.70
C TYR A 376 -13.98 4.76 -1.45
N GLY A 377 -13.99 5.84 -0.66
CA GLY A 377 -12.78 6.58 -0.29
C GLY A 377 -12.21 7.43 -1.43
N VAL A 378 -13.11 7.91 -2.29
CA VAL A 378 -12.86 8.71 -3.50
C VAL A 378 -13.67 10.02 -3.49
N ASN A 379 -14.00 10.52 -2.30
CA ASN A 379 -14.83 11.72 -2.10
C ASN A 379 -14.04 13.00 -2.32
N GLY A 380 -12.77 13.05 -1.90
CA GLY A 380 -11.95 14.25 -1.96
C GLY A 380 -11.45 14.62 -3.37
N THR A 381 -11.22 13.62 -4.22
CA THR A 381 -10.59 13.80 -5.54
C THR A 381 -11.09 12.78 -6.56
N ILE A 382 -10.90 13.06 -7.84
CA ILE A 382 -11.12 12.09 -8.92
C ILE A 382 -10.11 10.96 -8.76
N ASN A 383 -10.56 9.76 -8.40
CA ASN A 383 -9.78 8.53 -8.34
C ASN A 383 -10.68 7.28 -8.25
N GLN A 384 -11.92 7.37 -8.75
CA GLN A 384 -12.87 6.25 -8.79
C GLN A 384 -12.52 5.15 -9.82
N ALA A 385 -11.69 5.48 -10.82
CA ALA A 385 -11.16 4.56 -11.81
C ALA A 385 -9.72 4.99 -12.14
N VAL A 386 -8.73 4.20 -11.75
CA VAL A 386 -7.31 4.57 -11.87
C VAL A 386 -6.56 3.51 -12.67
N LEU A 387 -5.94 3.93 -13.78
CA LEU A 387 -5.01 3.10 -14.53
C LEU A 387 -3.62 3.22 -13.92
N VAL A 388 -3.05 2.11 -13.48
CA VAL A 388 -1.70 2.06 -12.86
C VAL A 388 -0.64 1.60 -13.86
N ASP A 389 0.63 1.94 -13.58
CA ASP A 389 1.77 1.55 -14.42
C ASP A 389 2.23 0.09 -14.21
N ASP A 390 1.62 -0.63 -13.28
CA ASP A 390 1.96 -2.02 -12.97
C ASP A 390 1.33 -2.95 -14.03
N ILE A 391 2.15 -3.84 -14.60
CA ILE A 391 1.73 -4.89 -15.51
C ILE A 391 1.44 -6.13 -14.67
N VAL A 392 0.27 -6.73 -14.91
CA VAL A 392 -0.25 -7.86 -14.15
C VAL A 392 -0.63 -9.01 -15.07
N ASP A 393 -0.53 -10.22 -14.54
CA ASP A 393 -1.09 -11.45 -15.11
C ASP A 393 -2.41 -11.75 -14.40
N LEU A 394 -3.52 -11.77 -15.15
CA LEU A 394 -4.87 -11.98 -14.62
C LEU A 394 -5.13 -13.48 -14.41
N ILE A 395 -5.13 -13.92 -13.15
CA ILE A 395 -5.30 -15.34 -12.82
C ILE A 395 -6.79 -15.75 -12.87
N SER A 396 -7.68 -14.89 -12.37
CA SER A 396 -9.12 -15.13 -12.35
C SER A 396 -9.88 -13.82 -12.19
N GLN A 397 -11.05 -13.69 -12.79
CA GLN A 397 -11.94 -12.53 -12.65
C GLN A 397 -12.89 -12.62 -11.45
N THR A 398 -13.25 -13.83 -11.02
CA THR A 398 -14.37 -14.03 -10.07
C THR A 398 -13.98 -14.73 -8.79
N LYS A 399 -13.01 -15.65 -8.83
CA LYS A 399 -12.63 -16.44 -7.67
C LYS A 399 -11.22 -17.01 -7.78
N CYS A 400 -10.43 -16.90 -6.72
CA CYS A 400 -9.08 -17.45 -6.69
C CYS A 400 -9.12 -19.00 -6.79
N PRO A 401 -8.40 -19.61 -7.74
CA PRO A 401 -8.38 -21.07 -7.89
C PRO A 401 -7.59 -21.80 -6.79
N GLU A 402 -6.72 -21.10 -6.05
CA GLU A 402 -5.88 -21.70 -5.01
C GLU A 402 -6.49 -21.60 -3.60
N CYS A 403 -7.01 -20.43 -3.22
CA CYS A 403 -7.56 -20.21 -1.87
C CYS A 403 -9.08 -20.03 -1.82
N GLY A 404 -9.75 -19.91 -2.97
CA GLY A 404 -11.20 -19.76 -3.04
C GLY A 404 -11.74 -18.39 -2.64
N TYR A 405 -10.88 -17.37 -2.49
CA TYR A 405 -11.32 -15.98 -2.26
C TYR A 405 -12.23 -15.51 -3.40
N GLU A 406 -13.39 -14.95 -3.06
CA GLU A 406 -14.34 -14.38 -4.04
C GLU A 406 -13.87 -12.98 -4.46
N GLY A 407 -13.61 -12.81 -5.75
CA GLY A 407 -13.03 -11.61 -6.34
C GLY A 407 -11.92 -11.93 -7.34
N ALA A 408 -11.58 -10.94 -8.17
CA ALA A 408 -10.51 -11.08 -9.14
C ALA A 408 -9.15 -11.32 -8.46
N THR A 409 -8.31 -12.14 -9.07
CA THR A 409 -6.99 -12.54 -8.58
C THR A 409 -5.95 -12.29 -9.65
N PHE A 410 -4.82 -11.68 -9.29
CA PHE A 410 -3.74 -11.34 -10.22
C PHE A 410 -2.37 -11.42 -9.55
N ARG A 411 -1.30 -11.38 -10.35
CA ARG A 411 0.06 -11.19 -9.84
C ARG A 411 0.77 -10.09 -10.61
N ILE A 412 1.67 -9.37 -9.94
CA ILE A 412 2.45 -8.30 -10.56
C ILE A 412 3.69 -8.88 -11.20
N ILE A 413 3.79 -8.75 -12.52
CA ILE A 413 4.93 -9.26 -13.30
C ILE A 413 5.94 -8.16 -13.66
N GLY A 414 5.53 -6.90 -13.66
CA GLY A 414 6.41 -5.80 -13.99
C GLY A 414 5.78 -4.42 -13.90
N ARG A 415 6.49 -3.43 -14.45
CA ARG A 415 6.05 -2.05 -14.59
C ARG A 415 6.33 -1.57 -16.00
N LEU A 416 5.39 -0.85 -16.59
CA LEU A 416 5.49 -0.34 -17.95
C LEU A 416 6.77 0.49 -18.17
N LYS A 417 7.11 1.35 -17.21
CA LYS A 417 8.32 2.17 -17.27
C LYS A 417 9.61 1.36 -17.32
N ASN A 418 9.62 0.21 -16.65
CA ASN A 418 10.78 -0.68 -16.64
C ASN A 418 10.82 -1.57 -17.88
N ALA A 419 9.66 -1.98 -18.41
CA ALA A 419 9.56 -2.87 -19.56
C ALA A 419 9.74 -2.15 -20.91
N GLN A 420 9.18 -0.94 -21.06
CA GLN A 420 9.11 -0.23 -22.34
C GLN A 420 9.62 1.22 -22.27
N GLY A 421 10.07 1.71 -21.10
CA GLY A 421 10.47 3.12 -20.93
C GLY A 421 9.30 4.12 -20.99
N LYS A 422 8.06 3.62 -21.04
CA LYS A 422 6.81 4.39 -21.17
C LYS A 422 6.05 4.45 -19.84
N SER A 423 5.21 5.47 -19.65
CA SER A 423 4.21 5.52 -18.56
C SER A 423 2.82 5.21 -19.11
N CYS A 424 1.89 4.78 -18.27
CA CYS A 424 0.51 4.47 -18.69
C CYS A 424 -0.15 5.69 -19.35
N SER A 425 0.21 6.91 -18.91
CA SER A 425 -0.27 8.14 -19.55
C SER A 425 0.22 8.31 -20.99
N SER A 426 1.37 7.74 -21.36
CA SER A 426 1.92 7.83 -22.73
C SER A 426 1.27 6.88 -23.72
N LEU A 427 0.48 5.92 -23.24
CA LEU A 427 -0.34 5.03 -24.08
C LEU A 427 -1.65 5.70 -24.51
N ILE A 428 -1.89 6.94 -24.08
CA ILE A 428 -3.13 7.64 -24.35
C ILE A 428 -2.79 8.99 -24.97
N ASP A 429 -3.36 9.27 -26.14
CA ASP A 429 -3.23 10.59 -26.76
C ASP A 429 -3.98 11.63 -25.92
N TRP A 430 -3.23 12.52 -25.26
CA TRP A 430 -3.81 13.64 -24.52
C TRP A 430 -4.01 14.79 -25.48
N ILE A 431 -5.27 15.09 -25.81
CA ILE A 431 -5.63 16.35 -26.45
C ILE A 431 -5.54 17.43 -25.35
N TYR A 432 -4.47 18.22 -25.39
CA TYR A 432 -4.19 19.28 -24.41
C TYR A 432 -5.20 20.42 -24.49
#